data_AF-A0A7J4V329-F1
#
_entry.id   AF-A0A7J4V329-F1
#
_cell.length_a   1.000
_cell.length_b   1.000
_cell.length_c   1.000
_cell.angle_alpha   90.00
_cell.angle_beta   90.00
_cell.angle_gamma   90.00
#
_symmetry.space_group_name_H-M   'P 1'
#
loop_
_entity.id
_entity.type
_entity.pdbx_description
1 polymer ?
#
loop_
_entity_poly.entity_id
_entity_poly.type
_entity_poly.pdbx_seq_one_letter_code
_entity_poly.pdbx_strand_id
1 'polypeptide(L)'
;MGDGNGKARSGNGSGDPKGAVERAEALGRLDRAQAKALSDLLSRTSVLGFESTRLISVMVSNIALEDSATKRMELALQLREYLEGDGLAKDLVPALTGAFALN
;
A
#
# COMPACT_ATOMS: atom_id res chain seq x y z
N MET A 1 9.71 43.18 -1.52
CA MET A 1 9.24 42.22 -0.49
C MET A 1 8.17 41.37 -1.13
N GLY A 2 8.48 40.11 -1.41
CA GLY A 2 7.61 39.18 -2.11
C GLY A 2 8.27 37.81 -2.18
N ASP A 3 8.81 37.35 -1.04
CA ASP A 3 9.40 36.03 -0.91
C ASP A 3 8.31 35.08 -0.40
N GLY A 4 7.81 34.24 -1.28
CA GLY A 4 6.91 33.18 -0.89
C GLY A 4 6.17 32.59 -2.07
N ASN A 5 6.71 31.51 -2.66
CA ASN A 5 5.94 30.28 -2.61
C ASN A 5 6.77 29.04 -2.89
N GLY A 6 6.69 28.10 -1.94
CA GLY A 6 6.75 26.66 -2.15
C GLY A 6 7.79 26.12 -3.12
N LYS A 7 9.04 26.00 -2.68
CA LYS A 7 9.87 24.88 -3.13
C LYS A 7 9.12 23.60 -2.77
N ALA A 8 8.41 23.03 -3.73
CA ALA A 8 7.98 21.65 -3.71
C ALA A 8 9.26 20.82 -3.57
N ARG A 9 9.58 20.46 -2.32
CA ARG A 9 10.63 19.51 -2.01
C ARG A 9 10.13 18.20 -2.60
N SER A 10 10.64 17.88 -3.78
CA SER A 10 10.61 16.55 -4.38
C SER A 10 11.27 15.61 -3.38
N GLY A 11 10.45 15.06 -2.50
CA GLY A 11 10.84 14.09 -1.49
C GLY A 11 10.91 12.73 -2.17
N ASN A 12 12.11 12.21 -2.28
CA ASN A 12 12.42 10.82 -2.62
C ASN A 12 11.35 9.83 -2.13
N GLY A 13 10.69 9.14 -3.06
CA GLY A 13 10.26 7.75 -2.91
C GLY A 13 9.23 7.41 -1.82
N SER A 14 8.47 8.39 -1.32
CA SER A 14 7.33 8.15 -0.41
C SER A 14 6.10 8.83 -0.99
N GLY A 15 5.69 8.39 -2.19
CA GLY A 15 4.44 8.85 -2.78
C GLY A 15 3.29 8.55 -1.85
N ASP A 16 2.26 9.40 -1.84
CA ASP A 16 1.02 9.17 -1.11
C ASP A 16 0.49 7.76 -1.46
N PRO A 17 0.59 6.76 -0.55
CA PRO A 17 0.33 5.36 -0.88
C PRO A 17 -1.15 5.17 -1.23
N LYS A 18 -2.02 5.97 -0.62
CA LYS A 18 -3.44 5.99 -0.91
C LYS A 18 -3.71 6.47 -2.35
N GLY A 19 -3.13 7.60 -2.75
CA GLY A 19 -3.22 8.10 -4.12
C GLY A 19 -2.53 7.20 -5.15
N ALA A 20 -1.56 6.36 -4.75
CA ALA A 20 -1.03 5.31 -5.63
C ALA A 20 -2.08 4.22 -5.87
N VAL A 21 -2.76 3.75 -4.82
CA VAL A 21 -3.84 2.74 -4.91
C VAL A 21 -5.02 3.26 -5.74
N GLU A 22 -5.48 4.50 -5.49
CA GLU A 22 -6.58 5.12 -6.25
C GLU A 22 -6.25 5.23 -7.74
N ARG A 23 -5.01 5.62 -8.08
CA ARG A 23 -4.56 5.66 -9.48
C ARG A 23 -4.48 4.26 -10.09
N ALA A 24 -4.01 3.27 -9.35
CA ALA A 24 -3.90 1.90 -9.83
C ALA A 24 -5.29 1.30 -10.11
N GLU A 25 -6.30 1.59 -9.29
CA GLU A 25 -7.70 1.23 -9.54
C GLU A 25 -8.24 1.94 -10.79
N ALA A 26 -8.06 3.26 -10.90
CA ALA A 26 -8.52 4.04 -12.04
C ALA A 26 -7.89 3.60 -13.38
N LEU A 27 -6.66 3.09 -13.34
CA LEU A 27 -5.94 2.53 -14.50
C LEU A 27 -6.30 1.07 -14.78
N GLY A 28 -7.19 0.45 -13.98
CA GLY A 28 -7.59 -0.96 -14.12
C GLY A 28 -6.48 -1.95 -13.77
N ARG A 29 -5.44 -1.49 -13.06
CA ARG A 29 -4.33 -2.35 -12.62
C ARG A 29 -4.74 -3.15 -11.39
N LEU A 30 -5.44 -2.52 -10.45
CA LEU A 30 -6.08 -3.17 -9.32
C LEU A 30 -7.58 -3.28 -9.61
N ASP A 31 -8.17 -4.42 -9.26
CA ASP A 31 -9.62 -4.48 -9.13
C ASP A 31 -10.08 -3.75 -7.85
N ARG A 32 -11.39 -3.53 -7.75
CA ARG A 32 -11.99 -2.81 -6.62
C ARG A 32 -11.77 -3.50 -5.28
N ALA A 33 -11.71 -4.84 -5.25
CA ALA A 33 -11.49 -5.59 -4.02
C ALA A 33 -10.03 -5.44 -3.55
N GLN A 34 -9.08 -5.52 -4.47
CA GLN A 34 -7.65 -5.30 -4.21
C GLN A 34 -7.39 -3.86 -3.74
N ALA A 35 -7.91 -2.86 -4.45
CA ALA A 35 -7.75 -1.46 -4.08
C ALA A 35 -8.35 -1.17 -2.70
N LYS A 36 -9.53 -1.75 -2.41
CA LYS A 36 -10.16 -1.64 -1.10
C LYS A 36 -9.33 -2.28 0.01
N ALA A 37 -8.83 -3.50 -0.19
CA ALA A 37 -8.01 -4.19 0.81
C ALA A 37 -6.73 -3.40 1.17
N LEU A 38 -6.04 -2.86 0.15
CA LEU A 38 -4.85 -2.03 0.37
C LEU A 38 -5.18 -0.70 1.07
N SER A 39 -6.29 -0.06 0.71
CA SER A 39 -6.73 1.20 1.35
C SER A 39 -7.16 1.00 2.80
N ASP A 40 -7.86 -0.10 3.09
CA ASP A 40 -8.26 -0.47 4.44
C ASP A 40 -7.02 -0.77 5.29
N LEU A 41 -6.00 -1.40 4.70
CA LEU A 41 -4.71 -1.62 5.35
C LEU A 41 -4.03 -0.29 5.72
N LEU A 42 -3.83 0.61 4.76
CA LEU A 42 -3.23 1.94 5.02
C LEU A 42 -3.99 2.73 6.10
N SER A 43 -5.32 2.62 6.13
CA SER A 43 -6.14 3.32 7.12
C SER A 43 -5.91 2.77 8.53
N ARG A 44 -5.75 1.46 8.66
CA ARG A 44 -5.56 0.78 9.96
C ARG A 44 -4.11 0.80 10.43
N THR A 45 -3.13 0.96 9.55
CA THR A 45 -1.73 1.11 9.97
C THR A 45 -1.44 2.47 10.58
N SER A 46 -2.33 3.45 10.45
CA SER A 46 -2.23 4.75 11.13
C SER A 46 -2.23 4.66 12.66
N VAL A 47 -2.72 3.56 13.23
CA VAL A 47 -2.73 3.30 14.68
C VAL A 47 -1.61 2.37 15.14
N LEU A 48 -0.73 1.94 14.23
CA LEU A 48 0.44 1.10 14.55
C LEU A 48 1.66 1.95 14.93
N GLY A 49 2.74 1.28 15.34
CA GLY A 49 4.03 1.93 15.54
C GLY A 49 4.57 2.51 14.22
N PHE A 50 5.26 3.65 14.32
CA PHE A 50 5.77 4.43 13.18
C PHE A 50 6.51 3.59 12.14
N GLU A 51 7.34 2.63 12.57
CA GLU A 51 8.12 1.79 11.67
C GLU A 51 7.25 0.81 10.87
N SER A 52 6.29 0.13 11.51
CA SER A 52 5.34 -0.74 10.83
C SER A 52 4.46 0.05 9.86
N THR A 53 4.01 1.25 10.24
CA THR A 53 3.24 2.14 9.35
C THR A 53 4.05 2.50 8.09
N ARG A 54 5.34 2.86 8.27
CA ARG A 54 6.22 3.22 7.15
C ARG A 54 6.45 2.03 6.22
N LEU A 55 6.77 0.86 6.76
CA LEU A 55 7.06 -0.32 5.95
C LEU A 55 5.82 -0.75 5.14
N ILE A 56 4.66 -0.84 5.79
CA ILE A 56 3.42 -1.22 5.11
C ILE A 56 3.06 -0.21 4.01
N SER A 57 3.25 1.09 4.27
CA SER A 57 3.02 2.13 3.24
C SER A 57 3.91 1.95 2.01
N VAL A 58 5.17 1.57 2.19
CA VAL A 58 6.09 1.26 1.09
C VAL A 58 5.64 0.01 0.33
N MET A 59 5.31 -1.07 1.04
CA MET A 59 4.86 -2.32 0.41
C MET A 59 3.58 -2.12 -0.40
N VAL A 60 2.60 -1.40 0.15
CA VAL A 60 1.36 -1.05 -0.56
C VAL A 60 1.65 -0.20 -1.79
N SER A 61 2.54 0.78 -1.70
CA SER A 61 2.93 1.60 -2.86
C SER A 61 3.56 0.75 -3.96
N ASN A 62 4.43 -0.19 -3.59
CA ASN A 62 5.07 -1.09 -4.56
C ASN A 62 4.03 -1.97 -5.27
N ILE A 63 3.05 -2.50 -4.55
CA ILE A 63 1.94 -3.28 -5.13
C ILE A 63 1.12 -2.40 -6.10
N ALA A 64 0.77 -1.18 -5.70
CA ALA A 64 -0.05 -0.29 -6.51
C ALA A 64 0.67 0.21 -7.78
N LEU A 65 1.98 0.42 -7.70
CA LEU A 65 2.80 0.89 -8.82
C LEU A 65 3.26 -0.23 -9.76
N GLU A 66 3.14 -1.49 -9.36
CA GLU A 66 3.58 -2.63 -10.17
C GLU A 66 2.62 -2.89 -11.34
N ASP A 67 3.18 -2.87 -12.55
CA ASP A 67 2.47 -3.04 -13.81
C ASP A 67 2.16 -4.53 -14.09
N SER A 68 3.07 -5.43 -13.71
CA SER A 68 2.92 -6.87 -13.92
C SER A 68 1.99 -7.49 -12.87
N ALA A 69 0.91 -8.13 -13.32
CA ALA A 69 -0.01 -8.84 -12.43
C ALA A 69 0.70 -9.93 -11.60
N THR A 70 1.60 -10.71 -12.22
CA THR A 70 2.35 -11.77 -11.53
C THR A 70 3.24 -11.18 -10.43
N LYS A 71 4.01 -10.15 -10.76
CA LYS A 71 4.92 -9.52 -9.79
C LYS A 71 4.15 -8.79 -8.69
N ARG A 72 2.99 -8.25 -9.02
CA ARG A 72 2.07 -7.68 -8.04
C ARG A 72 1.57 -8.72 -7.04
N MET A 73 1.27 -9.94 -7.50
CA MET A 73 0.92 -11.04 -6.62
C MET A 73 2.09 -11.44 -5.71
N GLU A 74 3.32 -11.49 -6.22
CA GLU A 74 4.52 -11.76 -5.40
C GLU A 74 4.69 -10.70 -4.30
N LEU A 75 4.50 -9.42 -4.62
CA LEU A 75 4.55 -8.33 -3.65
C LEU A 75 3.41 -8.43 -2.62
N ALA A 76 2.21 -8.84 -3.04
CA ALA A 76 1.08 -9.08 -2.13
C ALA A 76 1.34 -10.26 -1.18
N LEU A 77 2.01 -11.32 -1.65
CA LEU A 77 2.47 -12.43 -0.79
C LEU A 77 3.48 -11.95 0.25
N GLN A 78 4.47 -11.16 -0.15
CA GLN A 78 5.43 -10.58 0.80
C GLN A 78 4.74 -9.72 1.86
N LEU A 79 3.74 -8.93 1.45
CA LEU A 79 2.94 -8.14 2.39
C LEU A 79 2.15 -9.03 3.34
N ARG A 80 1.53 -10.10 2.85
CA ARG A 80 0.84 -11.09 3.69
C ARG A 80 1.77 -11.67 4.76
N GLU A 81 2.94 -12.17 4.35
CA GLU A 81 3.93 -12.77 5.25
C GLU A 81 4.41 -11.78 6.31
N TYR A 82 4.62 -10.52 5.93
CA TYR A 82 4.95 -9.46 6.88
C TYR A 82 3.84 -9.25 7.92
N LEU A 83 2.58 -9.17 7.49
CA LEU A 83 1.43 -8.96 8.39
C LEU A 83 1.21 -10.15 9.33
N GLU A 84 1.48 -11.37 8.87
CA GLU A 84 1.43 -12.59 9.68
C GLU A 84 2.53 -12.59 10.76
N GLY A 85 3.75 -12.13 10.40
CA GLY A 85 4.89 -12.07 11.32
C GLY A 85 4.84 -10.92 12.33
N ASP A 86 4.31 -9.75 11.94
CA ASP A 86 4.24 -8.55 12.80
C ASP A 86 3.18 -8.70 13.92
N GLY A 87 2.18 -9.57 13.72
CA GLY A 87 1.16 -9.91 14.72
C GLY A 87 0.13 -8.80 15.03
N LEU A 88 0.45 -7.54 14.74
CA LEU A 88 -0.39 -6.37 14.97
C LEU A 88 -1.50 -6.20 13.94
N ALA A 89 -1.26 -6.66 12.71
CA ALA A 89 -2.19 -6.52 11.58
C ALA A 89 -2.68 -7.87 11.03
N LYS A 90 -2.58 -8.93 11.84
CA LYS A 90 -2.99 -10.29 11.47
C LYS A 90 -4.46 -10.41 11.06
N ASP A 91 -5.32 -9.54 11.59
CA ASP A 91 -6.75 -9.54 11.29
C ASP A 91 -7.05 -8.97 9.88
N LEU A 92 -6.06 -8.34 9.23
CA LEU A 92 -6.14 -7.87 7.85
C LEU A 92 -5.67 -8.89 6.83
N VAL A 93 -4.96 -9.94 7.27
CA VAL A 93 -4.46 -11.02 6.42
C VAL A 93 -5.59 -11.67 5.61
N PRO A 94 -6.76 -12.06 6.19
CA PRO A 94 -7.81 -12.70 5.40
C PRO A 94 -8.37 -11.81 4.28
N ALA A 95 -8.48 -10.50 4.53
CA ALA A 95 -8.98 -9.55 3.53
C ALA A 95 -8.00 -9.39 2.37
N LEU A 96 -6.70 -9.26 2.66
CA LEU A 96 -5.65 -9.19 1.65
C LEU A 96 -5.56 -10.50 0.85
N THR A 97 -5.55 -11.64 1.54
CA THR A 97 -5.50 -12.97 0.95
C THR A 97 -6.67 -13.23 0.00
N GLY A 98 -7.89 -12.89 0.41
CA GLY A 98 -9.07 -13.03 -0.45
C GLY A 98 -9.02 -12.11 -1.68
N ALA A 99 -8.61 -10.85 -1.51
CA ALA A 99 -8.57 -9.88 -2.61
C ALA A 99 -7.53 -10.22 -3.68
N PHE A 100 -6.39 -10.81 -3.30
CA PHE A 100 -5.33 -11.20 -4.22
C PHE A 100 -5.35 -12.70 -4.58
N ALA A 101 -6.34 -13.46 -4.09
CA ALA A 101 -6.41 -14.92 -4.23
C ALA A 101 -5.09 -15.63 -3.86
N LEU A 102 -4.52 -15.23 -2.72
CA LEU A 102 -3.25 -15.74 -2.21
C LEU A 102 -3.47 -17.13 -1.60
N ASN A 103 -3.19 -18.19 -2.37
CA ASN A 103 -3.24 -19.57 -1.86
C ASN A 103 -2.05 -19.91 -0.95
#